data_AF-A0A9W9LYZ3-F1
#
_entry.id   AF-A0A9W9LYZ3-F1
#
_cell.length_a   1.000
_cell.length_b   1.000
_cell.length_c   1.000
_cell.angle_alpha   90.00
_cell.angle_beta   90.00
_cell.angle_gamma   90.00
#
_symmetry.space_group_name_H-M   'P 1'
#
loop_
_entity.id
_entity.type
_entity.pdbx_description
1 polymer ?
#
loop_
_entity_poly.entity_id
_entity_poly.type
_entity_poly.pdbx_seq_one_letter_code
_entity_poly.pdbx_strand_id
1 'polypeptide(L)'
;MTLRALCARLRVVIQHPVKSIRRLVRSEEQVEIQKRLRQVFETLVRFCHEIYVDPDQIPELDVYPFDPDNLASPALHFFQPWSTTQLAKYEKNLELDGSGTRLAYLERVIQAMHVAALHAHRPHDMDEFESMVTRLVWELETCPRKETKNNSHPLSRITKWKIFPGIKMHWWFDTVDRDGCTEPTWHCYHSWTISKDIPHVKVLMVVAAPTHPDLLFKAELLTIVCIMVSRMKKRSLKKHAVVPVMLFSLSGPKHGRILTAHYDGKRIVVHRSPAYRFFPDDSMSLQLFVRYLASDVKPFGKTHL
;
A
#
# COMPACT_ATOMS: atom_id res chain seq x y z
N MET A 1 -13.79 -21.38 -57.59
CA MET A 1 -14.31 -21.09 -56.23
C MET A 1 -15.51 -20.17 -56.37
N THR A 2 -16.73 -20.64 -56.08
CA THR A 2 -17.98 -19.89 -56.29
C THR A 2 -18.26 -18.89 -55.17
N LEU A 3 -18.88 -17.75 -55.50
CA LEU A 3 -19.22 -16.63 -54.59
C LEU A 3 -19.91 -17.05 -53.28
N ARG A 4 -20.64 -18.17 -53.28
CA ARG A 4 -21.27 -18.74 -52.07
C ARG A 4 -20.26 -19.22 -51.02
N ALA A 5 -19.08 -19.71 -51.44
CA ALA A 5 -18.01 -20.11 -50.53
C ALA A 5 -17.30 -18.91 -49.90
N LEU A 6 -17.29 -17.75 -50.58
CA LEU A 6 -16.73 -16.51 -50.06
C LEU A 6 -17.66 -15.88 -48.99
N CYS A 7 -18.98 -15.91 -49.20
CA CYS A 7 -19.97 -15.43 -48.23
C CYS A 7 -20.07 -16.30 -46.97
N ALA A 8 -19.86 -17.62 -47.08
CA ALA A 8 -19.82 -18.51 -45.91
C ALA A 8 -18.55 -18.30 -45.06
N ARG A 9 -17.40 -18.02 -45.69
CA ARG A 9 -16.14 -17.68 -44.98
C ARG A 9 -16.18 -16.30 -44.32
N LEU A 10 -16.86 -15.33 -44.91
CA LEU A 10 -17.02 -14.00 -44.30
C LEU A 10 -17.99 -13.99 -43.10
N ARG A 11 -18.97 -14.91 -43.04
CA ARG A 11 -19.91 -14.98 -41.90
C ARG A 11 -19.31 -15.59 -40.63
N VAL A 12 -18.31 -16.46 -40.73
CA VAL A 12 -17.67 -17.09 -39.55
C VAL A 12 -16.68 -16.14 -38.84
N VAL A 13 -16.15 -15.14 -39.55
CA VAL A 13 -15.15 -14.20 -38.99
C VAL A 13 -15.79 -13.04 -38.21
N ILE A 14 -17.07 -12.75 -38.40
CA ILE A 14 -17.71 -11.54 -37.83
C ILE A 14 -18.24 -11.74 -36.38
N GLN A 15 -18.26 -12.95 -35.83
CA GLN A 15 -18.71 -13.16 -34.44
C GLN A 15 -17.62 -13.03 -33.36
N HIS A 16 -16.34 -12.88 -33.73
CA HIS A 16 -15.22 -12.74 -32.79
C HIS A 16 -14.29 -11.50 -32.86
N PRO A 17 -14.52 -10.44 -33.67
CA PRO A 17 -13.55 -9.33 -33.78
C PRO A 17 -13.51 -8.43 -32.53
N VAL A 18 -14.63 -8.30 -31.81
CA VAL A 18 -14.70 -7.36 -30.67
C VAL A 18 -13.84 -7.82 -29.49
N LYS A 19 -13.72 -9.13 -29.25
CA LYS A 19 -12.93 -9.66 -28.12
C LYS A 19 -11.42 -9.62 -28.39
N SER A 20 -10.99 -9.84 -29.63
CA SER A 20 -9.57 -9.77 -30.02
C SER A 20 -9.07 -8.32 -30.05
N ILE A 21 -9.85 -7.40 -30.64
CA ILE A 21 -9.53 -5.97 -30.67
C ILE A 21 -9.50 -5.38 -29.26
N ARG A 22 -10.48 -5.68 -28.39
CA ARG A 22 -10.46 -5.24 -26.98
C ARG A 22 -9.27 -5.78 -26.18
N ARG A 23 -8.76 -6.96 -26.51
CA ARG A 23 -7.55 -7.51 -25.88
C ARG A 23 -6.28 -6.79 -26.36
N LEU A 24 -6.22 -6.46 -27.65
CA LEU A 24 -5.10 -5.72 -28.25
C LEU A 24 -5.03 -4.28 -27.74
N VAL A 25 -6.14 -3.54 -27.76
CA VAL A 25 -6.23 -2.16 -27.25
C VAL A 25 -5.84 -2.09 -25.76
N ARG A 26 -6.31 -3.03 -24.94
CA ARG A 26 -5.92 -3.11 -23.52
C ARG A 26 -4.46 -3.44 -23.30
N SER A 27 -3.84 -4.21 -24.20
CA SER A 27 -2.41 -4.48 -24.10
C SER A 27 -1.56 -3.26 -24.48
N GLU A 28 -2.01 -2.43 -25.42
CA GLU A 28 -1.34 -1.17 -25.77
C GLU A 28 -1.48 -0.13 -24.67
N GLU A 29 -2.68 0.01 -24.11
CA GLU A 29 -2.96 0.88 -22.96
C GLU A 29 -2.08 0.52 -21.75
N GLN A 30 -1.98 -0.77 -21.39
CA GLN A 30 -1.09 -1.20 -20.32
C GLN A 30 0.40 -0.93 -20.60
N VAL A 31 0.84 -1.01 -21.86
CA VAL A 31 2.22 -0.68 -22.25
C VAL A 31 2.48 0.81 -22.05
N GLU A 32 1.53 1.67 -22.44
CA GLU A 32 1.65 3.12 -22.26
C GLU A 32 1.65 3.51 -20.78
N ILE A 33 0.77 2.92 -19.96
CA ILE A 33 0.77 3.14 -18.50
C ILE A 33 2.13 2.74 -17.90
N GLN A 34 2.67 1.58 -18.29
CA GLN A 34 3.98 1.13 -17.81
C GLN A 34 5.12 2.07 -18.23
N LYS A 35 5.04 2.63 -19.44
CA LYS A 35 6.01 3.61 -19.94
C LYS A 35 5.96 4.90 -19.11
N ARG A 36 4.78 5.41 -18.79
CA ARG A 36 4.59 6.61 -17.97
C ARG A 36 5.06 6.41 -16.54
N LEU A 37 4.68 5.32 -15.89
CA LEU A 37 5.17 5.02 -14.54
C LEU A 37 6.69 4.85 -14.50
N ARG A 38 7.28 4.32 -15.58
CA ARG A 38 8.74 4.26 -15.71
C ARG A 38 9.35 5.66 -15.81
N GLN A 39 8.76 6.58 -16.55
CA GLN A 39 9.25 7.96 -16.63
C GLN A 39 9.22 8.63 -15.26
N VAL A 40 8.13 8.48 -14.50
CA VAL A 40 8.05 8.98 -13.11
C VAL A 40 9.14 8.37 -12.24
N PHE A 41 9.37 7.06 -12.35
CA PHE A 41 10.46 6.39 -11.63
C PHE A 41 11.83 6.98 -11.99
N GLU A 42 12.13 7.14 -13.28
CA GLU A 42 13.41 7.70 -13.75
C GLU A 42 13.60 9.15 -13.28
N THR A 43 12.52 9.95 -13.25
CA THR A 43 12.52 11.29 -12.65
C THR A 43 12.83 11.23 -11.16
N LEU A 44 12.18 10.35 -10.39
CA LEU A 44 12.43 10.17 -8.95
C LEU A 44 13.88 9.77 -8.65
N VAL A 45 14.48 8.91 -9.47
CA VAL A 45 15.87 8.47 -9.29
C VAL A 45 16.88 9.61 -9.52
N ARG A 46 16.56 10.58 -10.38
CA ARG A 46 17.43 11.74 -10.62
C ARG A 46 17.56 12.65 -9.40
N PHE A 47 16.56 12.65 -8.51
CA PHE A 47 16.62 13.35 -7.22
C PHE A 47 17.44 12.54 -6.18
N CYS A 48 18.68 12.15 -6.53
CA CYS A 48 19.48 11.23 -5.72
C CYS A 48 19.64 11.67 -4.25
N HIS A 49 19.75 12.98 -4.00
CA HIS A 49 20.01 13.54 -2.67
C HIS A 49 18.77 14.08 -1.95
N GLU A 50 17.60 14.07 -2.57
CA GLU A 50 16.40 14.59 -1.94
C GLU A 50 15.68 13.51 -1.11
N ILE A 51 15.36 13.87 0.13
CA ILE A 51 14.58 13.03 1.06
C ILE A 51 13.08 13.16 0.75
N TYR A 52 12.66 14.40 0.50
CA TYR A 52 11.28 14.78 0.20
C TYR A 52 11.17 15.15 -1.26
N VAL A 53 9.98 15.00 -1.82
CA VAL A 53 9.64 15.41 -3.17
C VAL A 53 8.55 16.44 -3.10
N ASP A 54 8.76 17.58 -3.76
CA ASP A 54 7.71 18.54 -4.03
C ASP A 54 6.86 18.02 -5.20
N PRO A 55 5.55 17.78 -5.01
CA PRO A 55 4.67 17.35 -6.09
C PRO A 55 4.74 18.24 -7.33
N ASP A 56 4.97 19.54 -7.16
CA ASP A 56 5.02 20.50 -8.27
C ASP A 56 6.24 20.26 -9.20
N GLN A 57 7.26 19.54 -8.72
CA GLN A 57 8.42 19.13 -9.53
C GLN A 57 8.13 17.91 -10.42
N ILE A 58 7.00 17.22 -10.23
CA ILE A 58 6.64 16.01 -10.98
C ILE A 58 5.28 16.22 -11.68
N PRO A 59 5.27 16.61 -12.96
CA PRO A 59 4.04 16.94 -13.70
C PRO A 59 3.00 15.81 -13.78
N GLU A 60 3.45 14.55 -13.63
CA GLU A 60 2.60 13.35 -13.64
C GLU A 60 2.10 12.95 -12.25
N LEU A 61 2.31 13.75 -11.22
CA LEU A 61 1.93 13.47 -9.84
C LEU A 61 0.94 14.51 -9.33
N ASP A 62 -0.20 14.04 -8.84
CA ASP A 62 -1.14 14.87 -8.08
C ASP A 62 -1.18 14.38 -6.63
N VAL A 63 -1.00 15.30 -5.67
CA VAL A 63 -1.07 14.99 -4.23
C VAL A 63 -2.16 15.80 -3.58
N TYR A 64 -3.08 15.12 -2.90
CA TYR A 64 -4.20 15.74 -2.20
C TYR A 64 -4.16 15.38 -0.72
N PRO A 65 -4.32 16.33 0.21
CA PRO A 65 -4.58 15.99 1.60
C PRO A 65 -5.95 15.30 1.70
N PHE A 66 -6.11 14.41 2.67
CA PHE A 66 -7.43 13.91 3.04
C PHE A 66 -7.54 13.68 4.54
N ASP A 67 -8.75 13.87 5.06
CA ASP A 67 -9.12 13.50 6.41
C ASP A 67 -9.46 12.00 6.46
N PRO A 68 -8.71 11.16 7.19
CA PRO A 68 -8.97 9.73 7.26
C PRO A 68 -10.18 9.33 8.10
N ASP A 69 -10.78 10.25 8.87
CA ASP A 69 -12.06 10.00 9.53
C ASP A 69 -13.26 10.36 8.63
N ASN A 70 -13.05 11.13 7.56
CA ASN A 70 -14.07 11.36 6.53
C ASN A 70 -14.21 10.15 5.59
N LEU A 71 -15.04 9.19 6.00
CA LEU A 71 -15.31 7.96 5.23
C LEU A 71 -15.98 8.18 3.86
N ALA A 72 -16.46 9.38 3.57
CA ALA A 72 -17.01 9.76 2.26
C ALA A 72 -15.95 10.32 1.30
N SER A 73 -14.69 10.42 1.74
CA SER A 73 -13.60 10.97 0.94
C SER A 73 -13.37 10.17 -0.36
N PRO A 74 -13.18 10.85 -1.52
CA PRO A 74 -12.76 10.21 -2.77
C PRO A 74 -11.46 9.39 -2.62
N ALA A 75 -10.59 9.74 -1.66
CA ALA A 75 -9.37 9.00 -1.33
C ALA A 75 -9.62 7.53 -0.97
N LEU A 76 -10.83 7.22 -0.52
CA LEU A 76 -11.25 5.89 -0.05
C LEU A 76 -12.00 5.10 -1.13
N HIS A 77 -12.02 5.59 -2.37
CA HIS A 77 -12.67 4.90 -3.49
C HIS A 77 -12.19 3.45 -3.63
N PHE A 78 -10.88 3.23 -3.44
CA PHE A 78 -10.28 1.90 -3.61
C PHE A 78 -10.19 1.05 -2.34
N PHE A 79 -10.24 1.71 -1.19
CA PHE A 79 -10.07 1.08 0.11
C PHE A 79 -11.04 1.67 1.10
N GLN A 80 -11.98 0.86 1.57
CA GLN A 80 -12.93 1.26 2.58
C GLN A 80 -12.44 0.82 3.97
N PRO A 81 -11.86 1.70 4.79
CA PRO A 81 -11.50 1.34 6.16
C PRO A 81 -12.75 0.91 6.92
N TRP A 82 -12.57 -0.04 7.85
CA TRP A 82 -13.64 -0.43 8.76
C TRP A 82 -14.03 0.75 9.65
N SER A 83 -15.32 0.85 9.97
CA SER A 83 -15.77 1.76 11.01
C SER A 83 -15.31 1.27 12.40
N THR A 84 -15.32 2.18 13.38
CA THR A 84 -15.06 1.82 14.78
C THR A 84 -16.01 0.72 15.26
N THR A 85 -17.29 0.77 14.86
CA THR A 85 -18.29 -0.25 15.20
C THR A 85 -17.97 -1.61 14.57
N GLN A 86 -17.52 -1.64 13.30
CA GLN A 86 -17.11 -2.89 12.65
C GLN A 86 -15.90 -3.51 13.35
N LEU A 87 -14.91 -2.71 13.72
CA LEU A 87 -13.74 -3.19 14.43
C LEU A 87 -14.07 -3.67 15.84
N ALA A 88 -14.95 -2.94 16.55
CA ALA A 88 -15.39 -3.28 17.91
C ALA A 88 -16.13 -4.63 17.99
N LYS A 89 -16.80 -5.05 16.92
CA LYS A 89 -17.38 -6.41 16.85
C LYS A 89 -16.33 -7.52 17.03
N TYR A 90 -15.10 -7.26 16.65
CA TYR A 90 -13.98 -8.21 16.71
C TYR A 90 -12.97 -7.75 17.77
N GLU A 91 -13.41 -7.73 19.03
CA GLU A 91 -12.54 -7.44 20.16
C GLU A 91 -11.35 -8.40 20.24
N LYS A 92 -10.24 -7.92 20.82
CA LYS A 92 -9.06 -8.76 21.08
C LYS A 92 -9.40 -9.83 22.11
N ASN A 93 -9.01 -11.07 21.86
CA ASN A 93 -9.08 -12.16 22.82
C ASN A 93 -7.75 -12.28 23.57
N LEU A 94 -7.55 -11.45 24.60
CA LEU A 94 -6.27 -11.40 25.33
C LEU A 94 -6.04 -12.57 26.28
N GLU A 95 -7.10 -13.34 26.59
CA GLU A 95 -7.03 -14.51 27.47
C GLU A 95 -6.47 -15.75 26.76
N LEU A 96 -6.52 -15.78 25.42
CA LEU A 96 -6.06 -16.92 24.65
C LEU A 96 -4.54 -16.98 24.56
N ASP A 97 -3.95 -18.13 24.94
CA ASP A 97 -2.55 -18.49 24.68
C ASP A 97 -1.53 -17.39 25.08
N GLY A 98 -1.74 -16.75 26.23
CA GLY A 98 -0.84 -15.69 26.73
C GLY A 98 -0.78 -14.44 25.84
N SER A 99 -1.78 -14.22 24.98
CA SER A 99 -1.85 -13.04 24.08
C SER A 99 -1.79 -11.72 24.83
N GLY A 100 -2.41 -11.63 26.02
CA GLY A 100 -2.30 -10.47 26.90
C GLY A 100 -0.86 -10.23 27.37
N THR A 101 -0.14 -11.27 27.78
CA THR A 101 1.28 -11.17 28.16
C THR A 101 2.16 -10.72 26.99
N ARG A 102 1.91 -11.24 25.78
CA ARG A 102 2.63 -10.82 24.57
C ARG A 102 2.36 -9.34 24.26
N LEU A 103 1.11 -8.88 24.37
CA LEU A 103 0.75 -7.48 24.17
C LEU A 103 1.45 -6.57 25.20
N ALA A 104 1.39 -6.92 26.48
CA ALA A 104 2.05 -6.16 27.55
C ALA A 104 3.58 -6.10 27.34
N TYR A 105 4.20 -7.18 26.86
CA TYR A 105 5.61 -7.19 26.48
C TYR A 105 5.91 -6.22 25.34
N LEU A 106 5.11 -6.25 24.26
CA LEU A 106 5.26 -5.34 23.12
C LEU A 106 5.11 -3.88 23.55
N GLU A 107 4.09 -3.56 24.35
CA GLU A 107 3.87 -2.19 24.86
C GLU A 107 5.06 -1.71 25.71
N ARG A 108 5.61 -2.58 26.57
CA ARG A 108 6.82 -2.28 27.35
C ARG A 108 8.03 -2.03 26.45
N VAL A 109 8.25 -2.83 25.40
CA VAL A 109 9.35 -2.63 24.46
C VAL A 109 9.20 -1.31 23.71
N ILE A 110 8.01 -1.00 23.18
CA ILE A 110 7.76 0.26 22.47
C ILE A 110 8.00 1.46 23.40
N GLN A 111 7.58 1.36 24.68
CA GLN A 111 7.85 2.39 25.68
C GLN A 111 9.34 2.53 25.99
N ALA A 112 10.07 1.42 26.19
CA ALA A 112 11.50 1.45 26.45
C ALA A 112 12.28 2.06 25.28
N MET A 113 11.96 1.66 24.05
CA MET A 113 12.54 2.22 22.83
C MET A 113 12.22 3.71 22.68
N HIS A 114 11.02 4.14 23.10
CA HIS A 114 10.67 5.56 23.12
C HIS A 114 11.62 6.38 24.01
N VAL A 115 11.79 5.91 25.25
CA VAL A 115 12.62 6.57 26.25
C VAL A 115 14.07 6.62 25.78
N ALA A 116 14.59 5.51 25.22
CA ALA A 116 15.93 5.46 24.65
C ALA A 116 16.12 6.46 23.50
N ALA A 117 15.16 6.56 22.57
CA ALA A 117 15.21 7.50 21.46
C ALA A 117 15.25 8.97 21.91
N LEU A 118 14.47 9.33 22.94
CA LEU A 118 14.50 10.67 23.53
C LEU A 118 15.86 11.03 24.14
N HIS A 119 16.56 10.05 24.72
CA HIS A 119 17.86 10.27 25.37
C HIS A 119 19.06 10.21 24.44
N ALA A 120 18.97 9.53 23.30
CA ALA A 120 20.14 9.18 22.51
C ALA A 120 20.75 10.33 21.71
N HIS A 121 20.04 11.44 21.45
CA HIS A 121 20.47 12.49 20.47
C HIS A 121 20.98 11.91 19.12
N ARG A 122 20.60 10.67 18.78
CA ARG A 122 21.06 9.96 17.59
C ARG A 122 20.03 10.10 16.46
N PRO A 123 20.46 10.03 15.19
CA PRO A 123 19.54 9.80 14.08
C PRO A 123 18.70 8.54 14.37
N HIS A 124 17.40 8.60 14.06
CA HIS A 124 16.42 7.57 14.37
C HIS A 124 16.86 6.19 13.83
N ASP A 125 17.12 5.25 14.74
CA ASP A 125 17.57 3.89 14.41
C ASP A 125 16.40 3.03 13.91
N MET A 126 16.69 2.09 13.02
CA MET A 126 15.70 1.16 12.44
C MET A 126 14.95 0.37 13.52
N ASP A 127 15.63 0.05 14.61
CA ASP A 127 15.11 -0.67 15.77
C ASP A 127 13.88 0.01 16.41
N GLU A 128 13.83 1.35 16.41
CA GLU A 128 12.67 2.09 16.94
C GLU A 128 11.40 1.77 16.12
N PHE A 129 11.55 1.71 14.80
CA PHE A 129 10.46 1.47 13.88
C PHE A 129 9.99 0.02 13.88
N GLU A 130 10.89 -0.94 14.12
CA GLU A 130 10.54 -2.37 14.23
C GLU A 130 9.47 -2.60 15.29
N SER A 131 9.52 -1.86 16.39
CA SER A 131 8.53 -1.96 17.46
C SER A 131 7.13 -1.53 16.99
N MET A 132 7.04 -0.46 16.20
CA MET A 132 5.77 0.04 15.63
C MET A 132 5.25 -0.88 14.53
N VAL A 133 6.14 -1.36 13.66
CA VAL A 133 5.82 -2.34 12.63
C VAL A 133 5.24 -3.59 13.27
N THR A 134 5.95 -4.15 14.27
CA THR A 134 5.53 -5.34 15.01
C THR A 134 4.16 -5.12 15.65
N ARG A 135 3.92 -3.94 16.24
CA ARG A 135 2.64 -3.61 16.88
C ARG A 135 1.46 -3.60 15.90
N LEU A 136 1.63 -3.01 14.72
CA LEU A 136 0.61 -2.95 13.67
C LEU A 136 0.38 -4.32 13.02
N VAL A 137 1.45 -5.04 12.73
CA VAL A 137 1.38 -6.40 12.17
C VAL A 137 0.68 -7.33 13.15
N TRP A 138 0.97 -7.23 14.44
CA TRP A 138 0.30 -8.03 15.47
C TRP A 138 -1.21 -7.79 15.46
N GLU A 139 -1.69 -6.55 15.35
CA GLU A 139 -3.14 -6.26 15.28
C GLU A 139 -3.82 -6.97 14.12
N LEU A 140 -3.18 -6.98 12.95
CA LEU A 140 -3.76 -7.52 11.73
C LEU A 140 -3.59 -9.04 11.63
N GLU A 141 -2.40 -9.56 11.89
CA GLU A 141 -1.98 -10.92 11.50
C GLU A 141 -1.93 -11.93 12.65
N THR A 142 -1.83 -11.47 13.91
CA THR A 142 -1.54 -12.37 15.02
C THR A 142 -2.58 -12.29 16.13
N CYS A 143 -3.10 -11.09 16.41
CA CYS A 143 -4.02 -10.84 17.52
C CYS A 143 -5.30 -11.65 17.35
N PRO A 144 -5.58 -12.64 18.21
CA PRO A 144 -6.81 -13.42 18.14
C PRO A 144 -8.01 -12.52 18.44
N ARG A 145 -9.10 -12.71 17.69
CA ARG A 145 -10.32 -11.92 17.86
C ARG A 145 -11.47 -12.76 18.39
N LYS A 146 -12.24 -12.20 19.33
CA LYS A 146 -13.56 -12.73 19.72
C LYS A 146 -14.51 -12.71 18.51
N GLU A 147 -15.59 -13.47 18.58
CA GLU A 147 -16.59 -13.60 17.49
C GLU A 147 -16.01 -14.18 16.19
N THR A 148 -14.87 -14.87 16.30
CA THR A 148 -14.28 -15.65 15.22
C THR A 148 -14.31 -17.13 15.54
N LYS A 149 -13.97 -17.98 14.56
CA LYS A 149 -13.88 -19.42 14.79
C LYS A 149 -12.91 -19.69 15.94
N ASN A 150 -13.42 -20.32 17.01
CA ASN A 150 -12.71 -20.62 18.24
C ASN A 150 -12.11 -19.38 18.94
N ASN A 151 -12.62 -18.18 18.66
CA ASN A 151 -12.10 -16.91 19.17
C ASN A 151 -10.58 -16.71 18.98
N SER A 152 -10.02 -17.28 17.90
CA SER A 152 -8.58 -17.35 17.69
C SER A 152 -8.10 -16.76 16.37
N HIS A 153 -9.00 -16.47 15.43
CA HIS A 153 -8.58 -15.94 14.14
C HIS A 153 -8.24 -14.44 14.23
N PRO A 154 -7.17 -14.01 13.56
CA PRO A 154 -6.80 -12.59 13.45
C PRO A 154 -7.62 -11.86 12.38
N LEU A 155 -7.50 -10.52 12.35
CA LEU A 155 -8.22 -9.67 11.39
C LEU A 155 -7.90 -10.01 9.93
N SER A 156 -6.67 -10.41 9.62
CA SER A 156 -6.25 -10.79 8.26
C SER A 156 -7.07 -11.96 7.72
N ARG A 157 -7.47 -12.90 8.58
CA ARG A 157 -8.35 -14.01 8.20
C ARG A 157 -9.78 -13.58 7.94
N ILE A 158 -10.30 -12.60 8.69
CA ILE A 158 -11.66 -12.07 8.51
C ILE A 158 -11.74 -11.26 7.21
N THR A 159 -10.77 -10.36 7.02
CA THR A 159 -10.67 -9.41 5.91
C THR A 159 -10.10 -10.03 4.62
N LYS A 160 -9.54 -11.24 4.73
CA LYS A 160 -8.91 -12.02 3.64
C LYS A 160 -7.64 -11.37 3.08
N TRP A 161 -7.09 -10.34 3.72
CA TRP A 161 -5.74 -9.86 3.40
C TRP A 161 -4.73 -10.94 3.75
N LYS A 162 -3.83 -11.22 2.81
CA LYS A 162 -2.78 -12.22 2.98
C LYS A 162 -1.45 -11.53 2.80
N ILE A 163 -0.51 -11.83 3.69
CA ILE A 163 0.89 -11.45 3.50
C ILE A 163 1.31 -11.88 2.10
N PHE A 164 1.89 -10.94 1.37
CA PHE A 164 2.37 -11.10 0.03
C PHE A 164 3.91 -11.06 0.07
N PRO A 165 4.58 -12.22 0.20
CA PRO A 165 6.03 -12.32 0.14
C PRO A 165 6.45 -12.20 -1.32
N GLY A 166 6.44 -10.99 -1.88
CA GLY A 166 6.60 -10.91 -3.33
C GLY A 166 6.56 -9.53 -3.95
N ILE A 167 6.63 -8.44 -3.19
CA ILE A 167 7.20 -7.23 -3.77
C ILE A 167 8.70 -7.52 -3.88
N LYS A 168 9.08 -8.33 -4.88
CA LYS A 168 10.42 -8.24 -5.42
C LYS A 168 10.47 -6.83 -5.99
N MET A 169 10.91 -5.90 -5.15
CA MET A 169 11.28 -4.57 -5.59
C MET A 169 12.15 -4.80 -6.82
N HIS A 170 11.61 -4.38 -7.95
CA HIS A 170 12.17 -4.66 -9.26
C HIS A 170 13.66 -4.27 -9.25
N TRP A 171 14.52 -4.89 -10.06
CA TRP A 171 15.98 -4.62 -10.11
C TRP A 171 16.37 -3.14 -10.24
N TRP A 172 15.41 -2.25 -10.50
CA TRP A 172 15.59 -0.80 -10.40
C TRP A 172 15.92 -0.33 -8.98
N PHE A 173 15.41 -0.99 -7.94
CA PHE A 173 15.80 -0.70 -6.55
C PHE A 173 17.20 -1.19 -6.23
N ASP A 174 17.63 -2.33 -6.77
CA ASP A 174 19.04 -2.75 -6.68
C ASP A 174 19.98 -1.71 -7.32
N THR A 175 19.46 -0.85 -8.20
CA THR A 175 20.21 0.27 -8.80
C THR A 175 20.22 1.48 -7.85
N VAL A 176 19.06 1.86 -7.29
CA VAL A 176 18.95 2.93 -6.28
C VAL A 176 19.78 2.64 -5.02
N ASP A 177 19.84 1.37 -4.61
CA ASP A 177 20.61 0.90 -3.46
C ASP A 177 22.13 0.92 -3.74
N ARG A 178 22.53 0.65 -4.99
CA ARG A 178 23.94 0.61 -5.42
C ARG A 178 24.57 2.00 -5.57
N ASP A 179 23.77 3.01 -5.90
CA ASP A 179 24.26 4.37 -6.19
C ASP A 179 24.41 5.26 -4.92
N GLY A 180 24.18 4.72 -3.72
CA GLY A 180 24.35 5.47 -2.46
C GLY A 180 23.31 6.58 -2.23
N CYS A 181 22.21 6.60 -3.02
CA CYS A 181 21.09 7.54 -2.88
C CYS A 181 20.10 7.13 -1.76
N THR A 182 20.57 6.37 -0.76
CA THR A 182 19.76 5.61 0.19
C THR A 182 19.63 6.24 1.57
N GLU A 183 20.16 7.44 1.77
CA GLU A 183 19.87 8.24 2.96
C GLU A 183 18.61 9.09 2.74
N PRO A 184 17.64 9.06 3.67
CA PRO A 184 17.56 8.21 4.86
C PRO A 184 17.24 6.76 4.53
N THR A 185 17.73 5.83 5.35
CA THR A 185 17.41 4.41 5.25
C THR A 185 15.89 4.20 5.25
N TRP A 186 15.39 3.38 4.34
CA TRP A 186 13.97 3.05 4.27
C TRP A 186 13.76 1.60 3.82
N HIS A 187 12.70 0.98 4.34
CA HIS A 187 12.40 -0.43 4.06
C HIS A 187 10.90 -0.68 3.96
N CYS A 188 10.52 -1.56 3.05
CA CYS A 188 9.18 -2.16 3.02
C CYS A 188 9.17 -3.44 3.84
N TYR A 189 8.57 -3.42 5.02
CA TYR A 189 8.54 -4.56 5.94
C TYR A 189 7.51 -5.61 5.53
N HIS A 190 6.29 -5.16 5.23
CA HIS A 190 5.19 -6.06 4.93
C HIS A 190 4.34 -5.54 3.78
N SER A 191 3.77 -6.47 3.04
CA SER A 191 2.75 -6.16 2.07
C SER A 191 1.66 -7.20 2.08
N TRP A 192 0.46 -6.78 1.67
CA TRP A 192 -0.71 -7.63 1.67
C TRP A 192 -1.48 -7.52 0.36
N THR A 193 -2.05 -8.66 -0.05
CA THR A 193 -2.99 -8.76 -1.17
C THR A 193 -4.16 -9.66 -0.77
N ILE A 194 -5.34 -9.46 -1.36
CA ILE A 194 -6.47 -10.36 -1.12
C ILE A 194 -6.36 -11.62 -1.97
N SER A 195 -5.98 -11.47 -3.24
CA SER A 195 -5.78 -12.57 -4.17
C SER A 195 -4.86 -12.19 -5.33
N LYS A 196 -4.44 -13.19 -6.11
CA LYS A 196 -3.58 -13.00 -7.29
C LYS A 196 -4.26 -12.23 -8.43
N ASP A 197 -5.60 -12.20 -8.45
CA ASP A 197 -6.44 -11.65 -9.52
C ASP A 197 -7.09 -10.29 -9.14
N ILE A 198 -6.76 -9.76 -7.96
CA ILE A 198 -7.20 -8.45 -7.49
C ILE A 198 -5.97 -7.56 -7.39
N PRO A 199 -5.93 -6.37 -7.99
CA PRO A 199 -4.69 -5.59 -8.12
C PRO A 199 -4.28 -4.86 -6.84
N HIS A 200 -5.23 -4.59 -5.94
CA HIS A 200 -5.02 -3.89 -4.68
C HIS A 200 -3.85 -4.46 -3.87
N VAL A 201 -3.04 -3.55 -3.33
CA VAL A 201 -1.91 -3.87 -2.45
C VAL A 201 -1.95 -2.93 -1.26
N LYS A 202 -1.71 -3.48 -0.06
CA LYS A 202 -1.31 -2.71 1.12
C LYS A 202 0.17 -2.90 1.35
N VAL A 203 0.87 -1.87 1.78
CA VAL A 203 2.29 -1.95 2.15
C VAL A 203 2.53 -1.17 3.42
N LEU A 204 3.32 -1.74 4.31
CA LEU A 204 3.85 -1.09 5.50
C LEU A 204 5.33 -0.86 5.29
N MET A 205 5.74 0.40 5.36
CA MET A 205 7.13 0.82 5.18
C MET A 205 7.59 1.71 6.32
N VAL A 206 8.90 1.83 6.42
CA VAL A 206 9.61 2.69 7.37
C VAL A 206 10.54 3.60 6.59
N VAL A 207 10.64 4.86 7.01
CA VAL A 207 11.62 5.84 6.53
C VAL A 207 12.32 6.45 7.73
N ALA A 208 13.64 6.30 7.84
CA ALA A 208 14.46 6.82 8.95
C ALA A 208 14.73 8.33 8.83
N ALA A 209 13.68 9.13 8.61
CA ALA A 209 13.74 10.59 8.58
C ALA A 209 12.48 11.22 9.19
N PRO A 210 12.56 12.51 9.62
CA PRO A 210 11.42 13.29 10.05
C PRO A 210 10.28 13.33 9.03
N THR A 211 9.02 13.21 9.45
CA THR A 211 7.90 13.44 8.53
C THR A 211 7.79 14.92 8.17
N HIS A 212 7.64 15.25 6.89
CA HIS A 212 7.22 16.59 6.47
C HIS A 212 5.69 16.70 6.45
N PRO A 213 5.10 17.79 6.99
CA PRO A 213 3.65 17.95 7.05
C PRO A 213 2.99 17.99 5.69
N ASP A 214 3.68 18.51 4.66
CA ASP A 214 3.10 18.74 3.32
C ASP A 214 3.74 17.94 2.19
N LEU A 215 4.94 17.40 2.39
CA LEU A 215 5.73 16.78 1.33
C LEU A 215 5.73 15.26 1.47
N LEU A 216 5.87 14.58 0.33
CA LEU A 216 6.04 13.13 0.29
C LEU A 216 7.52 12.77 0.45
N PHE A 217 7.80 11.63 1.08
CA PHE A 217 9.13 11.05 0.99
C PHE A 217 9.33 10.52 -0.43
N LYS A 218 10.51 10.71 -0.99
CA LYS A 218 10.91 10.07 -2.24
C LYS A 218 10.71 8.55 -2.18
N ALA A 219 11.05 7.95 -1.04
CA ALA A 219 10.88 6.53 -0.76
C ALA A 219 9.42 6.05 -0.85
N GLU A 220 8.45 6.86 -0.40
CA GLU A 220 7.02 6.52 -0.50
C GLU A 220 6.58 6.46 -1.97
N LEU A 221 6.95 7.47 -2.76
CA LEU A 221 6.62 7.54 -4.18
C LEU A 221 7.29 6.42 -4.98
N LEU A 222 8.58 6.16 -4.74
CA LEU A 222 9.30 5.03 -5.35
C LEU A 222 8.60 3.71 -5.05
N THR A 223 8.21 3.50 -3.79
CA THR A 223 7.48 2.30 -3.35
C THR A 223 6.16 2.16 -4.11
N ILE A 224 5.35 3.22 -4.16
CA ILE A 224 4.06 3.25 -4.87
C ILE A 224 4.24 2.89 -6.35
N VAL A 225 5.14 3.60 -7.05
CA VAL A 225 5.38 3.41 -8.50
C VAL A 225 5.83 1.98 -8.78
N CYS A 226 6.77 1.46 -8.00
CA CYS A 226 7.29 0.12 -8.22
C CYS A 226 6.25 -0.97 -7.95
N ILE A 227 5.38 -0.79 -6.96
CA ILE A 227 4.24 -1.69 -6.76
C ILE A 227 3.35 -1.67 -7.99
N MET A 228 2.95 -0.48 -8.46
CA MET A 228 2.07 -0.34 -9.63
C MET A 228 2.67 -1.04 -10.86
N VAL A 229 3.94 -0.76 -11.19
CA VAL A 229 4.66 -1.39 -12.30
C VAL A 229 4.72 -2.92 -12.13
N SER A 230 5.10 -3.40 -10.94
CA SER A 230 5.26 -4.82 -10.67
C SER A 230 3.94 -5.59 -10.75
N ARG A 231 2.84 -4.96 -10.32
CA ARG A 231 1.50 -5.56 -10.36
C ARG A 231 0.95 -5.59 -11.80
N MET A 232 1.15 -4.54 -12.58
CA MET A 232 0.72 -4.52 -13.99
C MET A 232 1.42 -5.55 -14.86
N LYS A 233 2.69 -5.89 -14.56
CA LYS A 233 3.41 -6.95 -15.28
C LYS A 233 2.82 -8.35 -15.06
N LYS A 234 2.02 -8.56 -14.01
CA LYS A 234 1.47 -9.89 -13.71
C LYS A 234 0.40 -10.28 -14.72
N ARG A 235 0.55 -11.47 -15.32
CA ARG A 235 -0.41 -12.04 -16.28
C ARG A 235 -1.84 -12.10 -15.74
N SER A 236 -2.02 -12.43 -14.47
CA SER A 236 -3.33 -12.48 -13.80
C SER A 236 -4.02 -11.12 -13.75
N LEU A 237 -3.26 -10.03 -13.83
CA LEU A 237 -3.77 -8.67 -13.71
C LEU A 237 -3.90 -7.90 -15.03
N LYS A 238 -3.66 -8.56 -16.18
CA LYS A 238 -3.79 -7.94 -17.52
C LYS A 238 -5.17 -7.32 -17.82
N LYS A 239 -6.19 -7.69 -17.06
CA LYS A 239 -7.55 -7.13 -17.20
C LYS A 239 -7.74 -5.82 -16.42
N HIS A 240 -6.80 -5.43 -15.57
CA HIS A 240 -6.88 -4.24 -14.72
C HIS A 240 -6.01 -3.14 -15.31
N ALA A 241 -6.56 -1.92 -15.39
CA ALA A 241 -5.83 -0.73 -15.80
C ALA A 241 -5.33 0.07 -14.58
N VAL A 242 -6.04 -0.04 -13.45
CA VAL A 242 -5.69 0.63 -12.21
C VAL A 242 -5.14 -0.37 -11.18
N VAL A 243 -4.02 -0.02 -10.56
CA VAL A 243 -3.42 -0.72 -9.41
C VAL A 243 -3.48 0.18 -8.18
N PRO A 244 -4.49 0.01 -7.31
CA PRO A 244 -4.57 0.78 -6.08
C PRO A 244 -3.54 0.30 -5.06
N VAL A 245 -2.88 1.27 -4.42
CA VAL A 245 -1.89 1.06 -3.37
C VAL A 245 -2.34 1.80 -2.12
N MET A 246 -2.34 1.13 -0.98
CA MET A 246 -2.43 1.77 0.33
C MET A 246 -1.09 1.58 1.03
N LEU A 247 -0.47 2.68 1.43
CA LEU A 247 0.85 2.69 2.05
C LEU A 247 0.72 3.23 3.47
N PHE A 248 1.18 2.45 4.43
CA PHE A 248 1.40 2.88 5.80
C PHE A 248 2.88 3.26 5.89
N SER A 249 3.14 4.56 5.98
CA SER A 249 4.48 5.10 6.03
C SER A 249 4.79 5.51 7.47
N LEU A 250 5.66 4.74 8.12
CA LEU A 250 6.18 5.06 9.46
C LEU A 250 7.49 5.81 9.31
N SER A 251 7.69 6.86 10.10
CA SER A 251 8.83 7.75 9.98
C SER A 251 9.22 8.38 11.31
N GLY A 252 10.46 8.86 11.40
CA GLY A 252 11.04 9.32 12.65
C GLY A 252 10.52 10.69 13.10
N PRO A 253 10.61 11.02 14.39
CA PRO A 253 10.45 10.10 15.52
C PRO A 253 8.99 9.65 15.63
N LYS A 254 8.71 8.34 15.57
CA LYS A 254 7.39 7.71 15.82
C LYS A 254 6.17 8.40 15.19
N HIS A 255 6.32 8.91 13.97
CA HIS A 255 5.18 9.37 13.20
C HIS A 255 4.76 8.30 12.21
N GLY A 256 3.50 8.29 11.83
CA GLY A 256 3.00 7.48 10.75
C GLY A 256 1.93 8.22 9.97
N ARG A 257 1.86 7.98 8.66
CA ARG A 257 0.75 8.45 7.83
C ARG A 257 0.25 7.36 6.91
N ILE A 258 -0.97 7.54 6.43
CA ILE A 258 -1.62 6.67 5.47
C ILE A 258 -1.65 7.40 4.13
N LEU A 259 -1.13 6.74 3.10
CA LEU A 259 -1.30 7.17 1.72
C LEU A 259 -2.23 6.18 1.01
N THR A 260 -3.11 6.70 0.17
CA THR A 260 -3.76 5.90 -0.88
C THR A 260 -3.31 6.44 -2.22
N ALA A 261 -3.02 5.55 -3.16
CA ALA A 261 -2.51 5.94 -4.47
C ALA A 261 -3.11 5.07 -5.57
N HIS A 262 -3.34 5.68 -6.72
CA HIS A 262 -3.73 4.99 -7.93
C HIS A 262 -3.24 5.75 -9.16
N TYR A 263 -3.22 5.09 -10.31
CA TYR A 263 -3.00 5.76 -11.59
C TYR A 263 -4.35 5.98 -12.25
N ASP A 264 -4.66 7.21 -12.65
CA ASP A 264 -5.97 7.62 -13.19
C ASP A 264 -6.07 7.56 -14.72
N GLY A 265 -5.03 7.03 -15.38
CA GLY A 265 -4.91 7.02 -16.84
C GLY A 265 -3.91 8.06 -17.36
N LYS A 266 -3.65 9.11 -16.59
CA LYS A 266 -2.76 10.22 -16.97
C LYS A 266 -1.68 10.49 -15.93
N ARG A 267 -2.05 10.47 -14.65
CA ARG A 267 -1.25 10.87 -13.50
C ARG A 267 -1.34 9.84 -12.38
N ILE A 268 -0.34 9.86 -11.52
CA ILE A 268 -0.39 9.19 -10.23
C ILE A 268 -1.12 10.12 -9.27
N VAL A 269 -2.26 9.68 -8.76
CA VAL A 269 -3.04 10.40 -7.77
C VAL A 269 -2.72 9.81 -6.41
N VAL A 270 -2.16 10.62 -5.51
CA VAL A 270 -1.86 10.26 -4.13
C VAL A 270 -2.74 11.08 -3.18
N HIS A 271 -3.46 10.41 -2.31
CA HIS A 271 -4.10 11.03 -1.18
C HIS A 271 -3.28 10.75 0.08
N ARG A 272 -3.02 11.81 0.84
CA ARG A 272 -2.14 11.79 2.01
C ARG A 272 -2.89 12.22 3.26
N SER A 273 -2.85 11.40 4.31
CA SER A 273 -3.35 11.80 5.63
C SER A 273 -2.35 12.75 6.34
N PRO A 274 -2.77 13.42 7.42
CA PRO A 274 -1.84 13.99 8.39
C PRO A 274 -0.86 12.93 8.93
N ALA A 275 0.23 13.41 9.52
CA ALA A 275 1.15 12.55 10.27
C ALA A 275 0.61 12.39 11.70
N TYR A 276 0.46 11.14 12.13
CA TYR A 276 -0.02 10.74 13.44
C TYR A 276 1.14 10.29 14.30
N ARG A 277 1.11 10.62 15.58
CA ARG A 277 2.12 10.14 16.53
C ARG A 277 1.76 8.73 16.97
N PHE A 278 2.78 7.90 17.16
CA PHE A 278 2.66 6.53 17.64
C PHE A 278 3.36 6.41 18.98
N PHE A 279 2.69 6.93 20.01
CA PHE A 279 3.10 6.69 21.38
C PHE A 279 2.33 5.49 21.95
N PRO A 280 2.90 4.78 22.94
CA PRO A 280 2.22 3.66 23.60
C PRO A 280 0.84 4.00 24.17
N ASP A 281 0.60 5.25 24.56
CA ASP A 281 -0.67 5.77 25.07
C ASP A 281 -1.61 6.29 23.97
N ASP A 282 -1.13 6.48 22.74
CA ASP A 282 -1.95 6.93 21.61
C ASP A 282 -2.76 5.77 20.98
N SER A 283 -3.78 5.36 21.72
CA SER A 283 -4.72 4.34 21.28
C SER A 283 -5.56 4.77 20.07
N MET A 284 -5.73 6.07 19.83
CA MET A 284 -6.56 6.59 18.74
C MET A 284 -5.85 6.44 17.39
N SER A 285 -4.60 6.87 17.30
CA SER A 285 -3.77 6.71 16.09
C SER A 285 -3.61 5.23 15.73
N LEU A 286 -3.39 4.36 16.72
CA LEU A 286 -3.34 2.93 16.48
C LEU A 286 -4.68 2.40 15.95
N GLN A 287 -5.81 2.75 16.57
CA GLN A 287 -7.12 2.30 16.12
C GLN A 287 -7.42 2.77 14.70
N LEU A 288 -7.06 4.00 14.35
CA LEU A 288 -7.18 4.52 12.99
C LEU A 288 -6.42 3.62 12.00
N PHE A 289 -5.15 3.33 12.26
CA PHE A 289 -4.34 2.49 11.36
C PHE A 289 -4.89 1.06 11.27
N VAL A 290 -5.36 0.48 12.37
CA VAL A 290 -5.98 -0.85 12.37
C VAL A 290 -7.26 -0.88 11.52
N ARG A 291 -8.09 0.17 11.57
CA ARG A 291 -9.28 0.30 10.69
C ARG A 291 -8.91 0.29 9.21
N TYR A 292 -7.80 0.96 8.86
CA TYR A 292 -7.28 0.99 7.49
C TYR A 292 -6.60 -0.34 7.09
N LEU A 293 -5.86 -0.97 7.99
CA LEU A 293 -5.30 -2.31 7.80
C LEU A 293 -6.41 -3.34 7.58
N ALA A 294 -7.54 -3.18 8.26
CA ALA A 294 -8.73 -4.02 8.08
C ALA A 294 -9.59 -3.64 6.87
N SER A 295 -9.25 -2.59 6.10
CA SER A 295 -10.11 -2.06 5.03
C SER A 295 -10.55 -3.10 4.01
N ASP A 296 -11.79 -2.98 3.56
CA ASP A 296 -12.34 -3.73 2.44
C ASP A 296 -11.88 -3.14 1.11
N VAL A 297 -11.84 -3.98 0.07
CA VAL A 297 -11.55 -3.53 -1.30
C VAL A 297 -12.83 -3.05 -1.99
N LYS A 298 -12.78 -1.85 -2.56
CA LYS A 298 -13.82 -1.30 -3.44
C LYS A 298 -13.19 -0.73 -4.71
N PRO A 299 -13.90 -0.71 -5.85
CA PRO A 299 -14.74 -1.82 -6.26
C PRO A 299 -13.92 -3.13 -6.34
N PHE A 300 -14.53 -4.26 -5.95
CA PHE A 300 -13.87 -5.55 -6.04
C PHE A 300 -13.64 -5.96 -7.50
N GLY A 301 -12.37 -5.98 -7.92
CA GLY A 301 -11.98 -6.48 -9.24
C GLY A 301 -12.42 -5.64 -10.44
N LYS A 302 -12.99 -4.45 -10.25
CA LYS A 302 -13.35 -3.51 -11.33
C LYS A 302 -12.45 -2.28 -11.30
N THR A 303 -11.19 -2.48 -11.63
CA THR A 303 -10.21 -1.38 -11.71
C THR A 303 -9.90 -1.10 -13.18
N HIS A 304 -10.94 -0.67 -13.90
CA HIS A 304 -10.85 -0.13 -15.25
C HIS A 304 -10.84 1.40 -15.13
N LEU A 305 -10.19 2.07 -16.08
CA LEU A 305 -10.28 3.52 -16.22
C LEU A 305 -11.71 3.93 -16.64
#